data_AF-A0A848Y6W9-F1
#
_entry.id   AF-A0A848Y6W9-F1
#
_cell.length_a   1.000
_cell.length_b   1.000
_cell.length_c   1.000
_cell.angle_alpha   90.00
_cell.angle_beta   90.00
_cell.angle_gamma   90.00
#
_symmetry.space_group_name_H-M   'P 1'
#
loop_
_entity.id
_entity.type
_entity.pdbx_description
1 polymer ?
#
loop_
_entity_poly.entity_id
_entity_poly.type
_entity_poly.pdbx_seq_one_letter_code
_entity_poly.pdbx_strand_id
1 'polypeptide(L)'
;MLRKSILFSLGLGLLGACAVSPEDYKIGTKNGEDYYALDIQGAGGPNPTHLKFWSEKLCPQGYRVVSAKRDWITPGMNPGMNWYDVTIACPAR
;
A
#
# COMPACT_ATOMS: atom_id res chain seq x y z
N MET A 1 12.00 -8.61 16.76
CA MET A 1 11.28 -7.86 15.69
C MET A 1 10.17 -8.76 15.17
N LEU A 2 8.93 -8.57 15.63
CA LEU A 2 7.79 -9.41 15.27
C LEU A 2 7.03 -8.79 14.09
N ARG A 3 6.92 -9.55 13.00
CA ARG A 3 6.16 -9.21 11.79
C ARG A 3 4.66 -9.36 12.11
N LYS A 4 3.92 -8.26 12.20
CA LYS A 4 2.45 -8.29 12.41
C LYS A 4 1.77 -8.74 11.12
N SER A 5 1.29 -9.97 11.10
CA SER A 5 0.38 -10.49 10.08
C SER A 5 -1.04 -9.97 10.36
N ILE A 6 -1.58 -9.09 9.51
CA ILE A 6 -2.98 -8.65 9.62
C ILE A 6 -3.84 -9.59 8.76
N LEU A 7 -4.51 -10.54 9.41
CA LEU A 7 -5.61 -11.30 8.82
C LEU A 7 -6.83 -10.38 8.69
N PHE A 8 -7.35 -10.21 7.47
CA PHE A 8 -8.59 -9.47 7.20
C PHE A 8 -9.78 -10.44 7.29
N SER A 9 -10.37 -10.59 8.47
CA SER A 9 -11.64 -11.33 8.64
C SER A 9 -12.80 -10.43 8.22
N LEU A 10 -13.48 -10.81 7.13
CA LEU A 10 -14.77 -10.26 6.72
C LEU A 10 -15.82 -10.48 7.82
N GLY A 11 -16.15 -9.42 8.57
CA GLY A 11 -17.22 -9.42 9.56
C GLY A 11 -17.82 -8.02 9.70
N LEU A 12 -19.07 -7.86 9.24
CA LEU A 12 -19.91 -6.70 9.51
C LEU A 12 -20.08 -6.55 11.04
N GLY A 13 -19.47 -5.53 11.64
CA GLY A 13 -19.63 -5.20 13.05
C GLY A 13 -18.88 -3.92 13.40
N LEU A 14 -19.59 -2.95 13.98
CA LEU A 14 -19.10 -1.66 14.48
C LEU A 14 -17.95 -1.80 15.49
N LEU A 15 -16.71 -1.99 15.02
CA LEU A 15 -15.50 -1.92 15.84
C LEU A 15 -14.34 -1.38 14.97
N GLY A 16 -13.99 -0.12 15.18
CA GLY A 16 -12.71 0.47 14.78
C GLY A 16 -12.41 0.42 13.28
N ALA A 17 -13.00 1.33 12.51
CA ALA A 17 -12.26 1.87 11.37
C ALA A 17 -11.00 2.51 11.96
N CYS A 18 -9.91 1.75 12.08
CA CYS A 18 -8.60 2.32 12.35
C CYS A 18 -8.40 3.34 11.24
N ALA A 19 -8.45 4.62 11.59
CA ALA A 19 -8.14 5.69 10.68
C ALA A 19 -6.70 5.45 10.25
N VAL A 20 -6.54 4.84 9.09
CA VAL A 20 -5.22 4.48 8.58
C VAL A 20 -4.54 5.81 8.28
N SER A 21 -3.58 6.17 9.11
CA SER A 21 -2.93 7.46 9.02
C SER A 21 -1.85 7.36 7.94
N PRO A 22 -1.65 8.41 7.12
CA PRO A 22 -0.59 8.39 6.11
C PRO A 22 0.79 8.04 6.68
N GLU A 23 1.03 8.38 7.94
CA GLU A 23 2.27 8.10 8.65
C GLU A 23 2.55 6.60 8.84
N ASP A 24 1.52 5.75 8.91
CA ASP A 24 1.71 4.29 9.05
C ASP A 24 2.39 3.67 7.81
N TYR A 25 2.29 4.35 6.66
CA TYR A 25 2.90 3.92 5.40
C TYR A 25 4.21 4.64 5.09
N LYS A 26 4.57 5.67 5.86
CA LYS A 26 5.73 6.51 5.57
C LYS A 26 7.00 5.75 5.91
N ILE A 27 7.84 5.53 4.90
CA ILE A 27 9.14 4.85 5.06
C ILE A 27 10.30 5.85 5.17
N GLY A 28 10.06 7.13 4.89
CA GLY A 28 11.04 8.18 5.11
C GLY A 28 10.78 9.45 4.28
N THR A 29 11.72 10.39 4.39
CA THR A 29 11.73 11.63 3.62
C THR A 29 13.11 11.79 2.98
N LYS A 30 13.17 12.12 1.68
CA LYS A 30 14.43 12.35 0.96
C LYS A 30 14.25 13.44 -0.08
N ASN A 31 15.20 14.37 -0.17
CA ASN A 31 15.17 15.48 -1.14
C ASN A 31 13.89 16.34 -1.07
N GLY A 32 13.28 16.47 0.12
CA GLY A 32 11.99 17.17 0.25
C GLY A 32 10.82 16.41 -0.37
N GLU A 33 10.89 15.09 -0.48
CA GLU A 33 9.77 14.23 -0.85
C GLU A 33 9.53 13.20 0.25
N ASP A 34 8.26 12.94 0.54
CA ASP A 34 7.85 11.88 1.45
C ASP A 34 7.64 10.57 0.68
N TYR A 35 8.20 9.49 1.20
CA TYR A 35 8.17 8.17 0.58
C TYR A 35 7.25 7.26 1.39
N TYR A 36 6.39 6.54 0.69
CA TYR A 36 5.41 5.62 1.28
C TYR A 36 5.51 4.25 0.62
N ALA A 37 5.40 3.19 1.42
CA ALA A 37 5.32 1.81 0.93
C ALA A 37 3.87 1.31 0.98
N LEU A 38 3.42 0.67 -0.09
CA LEU A 38 2.05 0.20 -0.28
C LEU A 38 2.04 -1.25 -0.73
N ASP A 39 1.32 -2.11 0.00
CA ASP A 39 1.02 -3.47 -0.43
C ASP A 39 -0.18 -3.46 -1.39
N ILE A 40 0.08 -3.69 -2.67
CA ILE A 40 -0.93 -3.68 -3.73
C ILE A 40 -1.05 -5.06 -4.37
N GLN A 41 -2.26 -5.62 -4.39
CA GLN A 41 -2.52 -6.89 -5.07
C GLN A 41 -2.72 -6.69 -6.58
N GLY A 42 -2.36 -7.66 -7.42
CA GLY A 42 -2.77 -7.67 -8.84
C GLY A 42 -2.33 -8.90 -9.64
N ALA A 43 -2.91 -9.09 -10.83
CA ALA A 43 -2.81 -10.34 -11.60
C ALA A 43 -1.59 -10.44 -12.54
N GLY A 44 -0.80 -9.38 -12.65
CA GLY A 44 0.35 -9.29 -13.56
C GLY A 44 1.25 -8.10 -13.24
N GLY A 45 0.65 -7.03 -12.70
CA GLY A 45 1.30 -5.92 -12.00
C GLY A 45 0.42 -5.45 -10.84
N PRO A 46 0.83 -4.40 -10.12
CA PRO A 46 0.00 -3.77 -9.09
C PRO A 46 -1.34 -3.31 -9.68
N ASN A 47 -2.46 -3.60 -9.01
CA ASN A 47 -3.76 -3.12 -9.47
C ASN A 47 -3.79 -1.57 -9.46
N PRO A 48 -4.00 -0.93 -10.61
CA PRO A 48 -3.93 0.53 -10.74
C PRO A 48 -5.02 1.25 -9.93
N THR A 49 -6.19 0.63 -9.73
CA THR A 49 -7.28 1.22 -8.95
C THR A 49 -6.93 1.29 -7.47
N HIS A 50 -6.35 0.21 -6.92
CA HIS A 50 -5.88 0.19 -5.53
C HIS A 50 -4.72 1.17 -5.33
N LEU A 51 -3.76 1.16 -6.25
CA LEU A 51 -2.63 2.08 -6.19
C LEU A 51 -3.12 3.54 -6.21
N LYS A 52 -4.01 3.88 -7.15
CA LYS A 52 -4.60 5.23 -7.25
C LYS A 52 -5.30 5.63 -5.96
N PHE A 53 -6.19 4.78 -5.45
CA PHE A 53 -6.94 5.07 -4.22
C PHE A 53 -6.03 5.40 -3.02
N TRP A 54 -4.98 4.59 -2.80
CA TRP A 54 -4.05 4.82 -1.70
C TRP A 54 -3.16 6.04 -1.95
N SER A 55 -2.64 6.17 -3.16
CA SER A 55 -1.76 7.28 -3.53
C SER A 55 -2.46 8.63 -3.44
N GLU A 56 -3.75 8.76 -3.79
CA GLU A 56 -4.52 10.00 -3.65
C GLU A 56 -4.76 10.36 -2.18
N LYS A 57 -4.96 9.35 -1.31
CA LYS A 57 -5.12 9.57 0.14
C LYS A 57 -3.84 10.04 0.80
N LEU A 58 -2.70 9.47 0.41
CA LEU A 58 -1.40 9.83 0.96
C LEU A 58 -0.90 11.14 0.38
N CYS A 59 -1.14 11.35 -0.92
CA CYS A 59 -0.44 12.33 -1.73
C CYS A 59 -1.42 13.09 -2.64
N PRO A 60 -2.25 13.97 -2.06
CA PRO A 60 -3.35 14.64 -2.77
C PRO A 60 -2.87 15.59 -3.86
N GLN A 61 -1.62 16.05 -3.81
CA GLN A 61 -1.02 16.89 -4.86
C GLN A 61 -0.43 16.08 -6.02
N GLY A 62 -0.51 14.76 -5.96
CA GLY A 62 0.10 13.84 -6.92
C GLY A 62 1.21 13.00 -6.29
N TYR A 63 1.58 11.94 -7.01
CA TYR A 63 2.58 10.98 -6.59
C TYR A 63 3.38 10.50 -7.79
N ARG A 64 4.56 9.94 -7.52
CA ARG A 64 5.34 9.17 -8.49
C ARG A 64 5.65 7.79 -7.94
N VAL A 65 5.52 6.77 -8.77
CA VAL A 65 5.94 5.41 -8.40
C VAL A 65 7.46 5.33 -8.50
N VAL A 66 8.12 4.98 -7.41
CA VAL A 66 9.59 4.85 -7.31
C VAL A 66 10.01 3.41 -7.54
N SER A 67 9.22 2.47 -7.02
CA SER A 67 9.47 1.03 -7.15
C SER A 67 8.16 0.26 -7.10
N ALA A 68 8.11 -0.87 -7.79
CA ALA A 68 7.03 -1.84 -7.68
C ALA A 68 7.65 -3.23 -7.80
N LYS A 69 7.85 -3.90 -6.67
CA LYS A 69 8.45 -5.23 -6.60
C LYS A 69 7.37 -6.25 -6.29
N ARG A 70 7.39 -7.38 -6.99
CA ARG A 70 6.54 -8.52 -6.62
C ARG A 70 7.12 -9.12 -5.35
N ASP A 71 6.33 -9.16 -4.28
CA ASP A 71 6.82 -9.59 -2.96
C ASP A 71 6.60 -11.09 -2.77
N TRP A 72 5.34 -11.53 -2.75
CA TRP A 72 5.01 -12.95 -2.69
C TRP A 72 3.68 -13.31 -3.36
N ILE A 73 3.59 -14.57 -3.77
CA ILE A 73 2.34 -15.22 -4.18
C ILE A 73 1.69 -15.74 -2.89
N THR A 74 0.43 -15.36 -2.61
CA THR A 74 -0.28 -15.97 -1.48
C THR A 74 -0.85 -17.32 -1.94
N PRO A 75 -0.34 -18.47 -1.49
CA PRO A 75 -0.89 -19.75 -1.91
C PRO A 75 -2.30 -19.88 -1.34
N GLY A 76 -3.30 -20.08 -2.21
CA GLY A 76 -4.69 -20.34 -1.80
C GLY A 76 -5.62 -19.12 -1.72
N MET A 77 -5.13 -17.88 -1.92
CA MET A 77 -5.98 -16.69 -2.09
C MET A 77 -5.90 -16.21 -3.53
N ASN A 78 -6.95 -16.52 -4.31
CA ASN A 78 -7.12 -16.18 -5.74
C ASN A 78 -5.94 -16.57 -6.65
N PRO A 79 -5.98 -17.74 -7.30
CA PRO A 79 -4.94 -18.14 -8.24
C PRO A 79 -4.76 -17.07 -9.33
N GLY A 80 -3.53 -16.59 -9.47
CA GLY A 80 -3.18 -15.53 -10.41
C GLY A 80 -2.95 -14.15 -9.77
N MET A 81 -3.33 -13.93 -8.51
CA MET A 81 -3.06 -12.67 -7.81
C MET A 81 -1.73 -12.70 -7.04
N ASN A 82 -0.91 -11.68 -7.22
CA ASN A 82 0.34 -11.48 -6.49
C ASN A 82 0.26 -10.20 -5.65
N TRP A 83 0.99 -10.17 -4.53
CA TRP A 83 1.23 -8.93 -3.80
C TRP A 83 2.47 -8.22 -4.35
N TYR A 84 2.36 -6.90 -4.44
CA TYR A 84 3.43 -6.03 -4.87
C TYR A 84 3.69 -5.00 -3.79
N ASP A 85 4.95 -4.91 -3.35
CA ASP A 85 5.45 -3.79 -2.56
C ASP A 85 5.72 -2.63 -3.52
N VAL A 86 4.86 -1.62 -3.44
CA VAL A 86 4.92 -0.42 -4.27
C VAL A 86 5.37 0.75 -3.42
N THR A 87 6.53 1.31 -3.75
CA THR A 87 7.01 2.55 -3.15
C THR A 87 6.58 3.73 -3.99
N ILE A 88 5.85 4.68 -3.39
CA ILE A 88 5.53 5.97 -4.01
C ILE A 88 6.29 7.09 -3.32
N ALA A 89 6.62 8.13 -4.06
CA ALA A 89 7.15 9.37 -3.55
C ALA A 89 6.16 10.50 -3.83
N CYS A 90 6.09 11.41 -2.88
CA CYS A 90 5.12 12.49 -2.87
C CYS A 90 5.88 13.79 -2.67
N PRO A 91 5.64 14.79 -3.54
CA PRO A 91 6.29 16.08 -3.40
C PRO A 91 5.95 16.67 -2.01
N ALA A 92 6.93 17.29 -1.36
CA ALA A 92 6.66 18.02 -0.12
C ALA A 92 5.51 19.01 -0.34
N ARG A 93 4.62 19.05 0.64
CA ARG A 93 3.53 20.02 0.73
C ARG A 93 4.06 21.45 0.80
#